data_AF-A0A1J3H0P9-F1
#
_entry.id   AF-A0A1J3H0P9-F1
#
_cell.length_a   1.000
_cell.length_b   1.000
_cell.length_c   1.000
_cell.angle_alpha   90.00
_cell.angle_beta   90.00
_cell.angle_gamma   90.00
#
_symmetry.space_group_name_H-M   'P 1'
#
loop_
_entity.id
_entity.type
_entity.pdbx_description
1 polymer ?
#
loop_
_entity_poly.entity_id
_entity_poly.type
_entity_poly.pdbx_seq_one_letter_code
_entity_poly.pdbx_strand_id
1 'polypeptide(L)'
;NSKAAPELVNSKTSVLWDMDTCPVPEGSDARRVRPSIESALKNLGYLGPVTISAMGNLEKTPAQVLQGLSSTGIAVTNYVSRTVRGRMLYGIRNFKTLNPPPATIM
;
A
#
# COMPACT_ATOMS: atom_id res chain seq x y z
N ASN A 1 14.21 -4.94 -4.06
CA ASN A 1 13.35 -4.23 -5.02
C ASN A 1 14.19 -3.74 -6.19
N SER A 2 13.71 -3.91 -7.42
CA SER A 2 14.38 -3.46 -8.64
C SER A 2 14.09 -1.98 -8.92
N LYS A 3 15.01 -1.30 -9.62
CA LYS A 3 14.75 0.04 -10.15
C LYS A 3 13.61 0.01 -11.18
N ALA A 4 12.89 1.11 -11.30
CA ALA A 4 11.89 1.31 -12.34
C ALA A 4 12.54 1.23 -13.74
N ALA A 5 11.91 0.48 -14.64
CA ALA A 5 12.23 0.56 -16.06
C ALA A 5 11.83 1.95 -16.61
N PRO A 6 12.46 2.46 -17.68
CA PRO A 6 12.20 3.80 -18.20
C PRO A 6 10.72 4.12 -18.43
N GLU A 7 9.96 3.14 -18.92
CA GLU A 7 8.52 3.25 -19.19
C GLU A 7 7.65 3.32 -17.93
N LEU A 8 8.18 2.93 -16.76
CA LEU A 8 7.46 2.91 -15.49
C LEU A 8 7.72 4.15 -14.63
N VAL A 9 8.72 4.97 -14.96
CA VAL A 9 9.19 6.08 -14.10
C VAL A 9 8.05 7.02 -13.67
N ASN A 10 7.22 7.46 -14.61
CA ASN A 10 6.09 8.35 -14.34
C ASN A 10 4.75 7.61 -14.25
N SER A 11 4.77 6.28 -14.30
CA SER A 11 3.56 5.46 -14.23
C SER A 11 2.96 5.50 -12.83
N LYS A 12 1.65 5.30 -12.75
CA LYS A 12 0.97 5.15 -11.47
C LYS A 12 1.48 3.89 -10.76
N THR A 13 1.76 4.05 -9.48
CA THR A 13 2.15 2.95 -8.58
C THR A 13 1.08 2.73 -7.53
N SER A 14 0.58 1.51 -7.41
CA SER A 14 -0.30 1.10 -6.31
C SER A 14 0.42 0.15 -5.38
N VAL A 15 0.40 0.46 -4.09
CA VAL A 15 0.96 -0.36 -3.02
C VAL A 15 -0.19 -1.05 -2.29
N LEU A 16 -0.19 -2.37 -2.28
CA LEU A 16 -1.13 -3.20 -1.54
C LEU A 16 -0.43 -3.79 -0.32
N TRP A 17 -0.82 -3.32 0.85
CA TRP A 17 -0.16 -3.66 2.11
C TRP A 17 -1.06 -4.54 2.99
N ASP A 18 -0.57 -5.74 3.30
CA ASP A 18 -1.17 -6.64 4.28
C ASP A 18 -0.64 -6.32 5.69
N MET A 19 -1.48 -5.75 6.54
CA MET A 19 -1.14 -5.41 7.92
C MET A 19 -1.15 -6.62 8.85
N ASP A 20 -1.83 -7.72 8.49
CA ASP A 20 -1.85 -8.93 9.33
C ASP A 20 -0.49 -9.64 9.30
N THR A 21 0.19 -9.61 8.15
CA THR A 21 1.52 -10.22 7.96
C THR A 21 2.67 -9.22 8.09
N CYS A 22 2.44 -7.95 7.77
CA CYS A 22 3.43 -6.88 7.87
C CYS A 22 2.90 -5.70 8.70
N PRO A 23 2.63 -5.86 10.01
CA PRO A 23 2.07 -4.78 10.84
C PRO A 23 3.05 -3.60 11.01
N VAL A 24 2.52 -2.45 11.43
CA VAL A 24 3.37 -1.34 11.91
C VAL A 24 4.10 -1.81 13.16
N PRO A 25 5.43 -1.67 13.25
CA PRO A 25 6.17 -2.05 14.44
C PRO A 25 5.72 -1.27 15.67
N GLU A 26 5.70 -1.92 16.82
CA GLU A 26 5.33 -1.28 18.09
C GLU A 26 6.23 -0.07 18.39
N GLY A 27 5.64 1.00 18.93
CA GLY A 27 6.32 2.26 19.22
C GLY A 27 6.65 3.12 17.99
N SER A 28 6.34 2.67 16.77
CA SER A 28 6.53 3.48 15.56
C SER A 28 5.38 4.45 15.31
N ASP A 29 5.69 5.65 14.83
CA ASP A 29 4.68 6.59 14.36
C ASP A 29 4.11 6.15 13.00
N ALA A 30 2.87 5.68 13.01
CA ALA A 30 2.15 5.25 11.81
C ALA A 30 2.05 6.34 10.73
N ARG A 31 2.12 7.63 11.10
CA ARG A 31 2.12 8.74 10.14
C ARG A 31 3.36 8.77 9.26
N ARG A 32 4.44 8.09 9.67
CA ARG A 32 5.68 7.98 8.89
C ARG A 32 5.64 6.90 7.82
N VAL A 33 4.63 6.03 7.82
CA VAL A 33 4.54 4.90 6.87
C VAL A 33 4.43 5.40 5.43
N ARG A 34 3.48 6.28 5.10
CA ARG A 34 3.34 6.83 3.73
C ARG A 34 4.63 7.55 3.26
N PRO A 35 5.18 8.53 3.99
CA PRO A 35 6.41 9.20 3.57
C PRO A 35 7.58 8.24 3.35
N SER A 36 7.69 7.19 4.18
CA SER A 36 8.74 6.18 4.04
C SER A 36 8.57 5.35 2.77
N ILE A 37 7.34 4.91 2.46
CA ILE A 37 7.02 4.17 1.23
C ILE A 37 7.27 5.06 0.01
N GLU A 38 6.77 6.29 0.00
CA GLU A 38 6.95 7.24 -1.10
C GLU A 38 8.44 7.54 -1.34
N SER A 39 9.22 7.74 -0.27
CA SER A 39 10.67 7.94 -0.38
C SER A 39 11.37 6.70 -0.94
N ALA A 40 10.99 5.49 -0.53
CA ALA A 40 11.57 4.27 -1.04
C ALA A 40 11.25 4.07 -2.54
N LEU A 41 10.00 4.33 -2.95
CA LEU A 41 9.58 4.29 -4.35
C LEU A 41 10.34 5.30 -5.21
N LYS A 42 10.50 6.54 -4.71
CA LYS A 42 11.28 7.59 -5.39
C LYS A 42 12.73 7.16 -5.59
N ASN A 43 13.36 6.57 -4.57
CA ASN A 43 14.74 6.08 -4.65
C ASN A 43 14.90 4.93 -5.65
N LEU A 44 13.84 4.17 -5.90
CA LEU A 44 13.79 3.13 -6.92
C LEU A 44 13.44 3.68 -8.32
N GLY A 45 13.14 4.97 -8.47
CA GLY A 45 12.81 5.61 -9.74
C GLY A 45 11.32 5.61 -10.10
N TYR A 46 10.44 5.23 -9.17
CA TYR A 46 8.99 5.38 -9.34
C TYR A 46 8.60 6.79 -8.87
N LEU A 47 8.48 7.71 -9.83
CA LEU A 47 8.21 9.13 -9.62
C LEU A 47 6.75 9.52 -9.89
N GLY A 48 5.96 8.60 -10.44
CA GLY A 48 4.55 8.81 -10.72
C GLY A 48 3.65 8.80 -9.46
N PRO A 49 2.34 9.00 -9.64
CA PRO A 49 1.38 9.02 -8.54
C PRO A 49 1.36 7.71 -7.75
N VAL A 50 1.36 7.82 -6.41
CA VAL A 50 1.33 6.67 -5.50
C VAL A 50 -0.02 6.55 -4.81
N THR A 51 -0.63 5.37 -4.86
CA THR A 51 -1.81 4.99 -4.06
C THR A 51 -1.43 3.89 -3.10
N ILE A 52 -1.76 4.02 -1.82
CA ILE A 52 -1.43 3.03 -0.79
C ILE A 52 -2.72 2.54 -0.15
N SER A 53 -2.93 1.23 -0.18
CA SER A 53 -4.09 0.56 0.43
C SER A 53 -3.60 -0.44 1.46
N ALA A 54 -3.98 -0.22 2.72
CA ALA A 54 -3.68 -1.10 3.85
C ALA A 54 -4.89 -1.98 4.18
N MET A 55 -4.66 -3.28 4.38
CA MET A 55 -5.71 -4.27 4.54
C MET A 55 -5.35 -5.20 5.70
N GLY A 56 -6.30 -5.51 6.57
CA GLY A 56 -6.08 -6.41 7.69
C GLY A 56 -7.26 -6.42 8.67
N ASN A 57 -7.11 -7.13 9.78
CA ASN A 57 -8.09 -7.12 10.85
C ASN A 57 -7.92 -5.86 11.71
N LEU A 58 -8.79 -4.87 11.52
CA LEU A 58 -8.69 -3.59 12.23
C LEU A 58 -9.02 -3.74 13.72
N GLU A 59 -9.79 -4.75 14.13
CA GLU A 59 -10.05 -5.02 15.55
C GLU A 59 -8.78 -5.44 16.30
N LYS A 60 -7.81 -6.01 15.58
CA LYS A 60 -6.49 -6.40 16.12
C LYS A 60 -5.46 -5.28 16.02
N THR A 61 -5.81 -4.14 15.42
CA THR A 61 -4.89 -3.03 15.19
C THR A 61 -5.20 -1.88 16.16
N PRO A 62 -4.21 -1.32 16.87
CA PRO A 62 -4.47 -0.19 17.77
C PRO A 62 -5.10 1.00 17.04
N ALA A 63 -6.14 1.61 17.64
CA ALA A 63 -6.86 2.73 17.03
C ALA A 63 -5.96 3.91 16.65
N GLN A 64 -4.94 4.19 17.48
CA GLN A 64 -3.93 5.22 17.20
C GLN A 64 -3.14 4.95 15.90
N VAL A 65 -2.86 3.69 15.58
CA VAL A 65 -2.19 3.30 14.34
C VAL A 65 -3.15 3.54 13.17
N LEU A 66 -4.39 3.08 13.26
CA LEU A 66 -5.41 3.26 12.22
C LEU A 66 -5.67 4.74 11.89
N GLN A 67 -5.74 5.57 12.92
CA GLN A 67 -5.87 7.02 12.79
C GLN A 67 -4.62 7.64 12.15
N GLY A 68 -3.42 7.24 12.60
CA GLY A 68 -2.16 7.68 12.02
C GLY A 68 -2.08 7.37 10.52
N LEU A 69 -2.41 6.14 10.12
CA LEU A 69 -2.43 5.73 8.71
C LEU A 69 -3.46 6.55 7.91
N SER A 70 -4.71 6.60 8.38
CA SER A 70 -5.80 7.31 7.69
C SER A 70 -5.51 8.81 7.53
N SER A 71 -4.87 9.43 8.53
CA SER A 71 -4.51 10.86 8.49
C SER A 71 -3.52 11.21 7.38
N THR A 72 -2.78 10.22 6.87
CA THR A 72 -1.86 10.39 5.74
C THR A 72 -2.51 10.06 4.39
N GLY A 73 -3.80 9.72 4.36
CA GLY A 73 -4.48 9.30 3.15
C GLY A 73 -4.08 7.89 2.68
N ILE A 74 -3.63 7.02 3.60
CA ILE A 74 -3.60 5.57 3.35
C ILE A 74 -5.03 5.05 3.50
N ALA A 75 -5.53 4.35 2.48
CA ALA A 75 -6.85 3.74 2.54
C ALA A 75 -6.78 2.48 3.39
N VAL A 76 -7.38 2.50 4.58
CA VAL A 76 -7.39 1.36 5.51
C VAL A 76 -8.71 0.59 5.38
N THR A 77 -8.63 -0.71 5.11
CA THR A 77 -9.83 -1.54 4.90
C THR A 77 -9.83 -2.77 5.80
N ASN A 78 -10.95 -2.98 6.52
CA ASN A 78 -11.11 -4.10 7.44
C ASN A 78 -11.45 -5.41 6.73
N TYR A 79 -10.76 -6.49 7.10
CA TYR A 79 -11.10 -7.85 6.67
C TYR A 79 -10.83 -8.89 7.76
N VAL A 80 -11.71 -9.90 7.84
CA VAL A 80 -11.50 -11.04 8.73
C VAL A 80 -10.55 -12.03 8.04
N SER A 81 -9.45 -12.37 8.74
CA SER A 81 -8.25 -13.15 8.34
C SER A 81 -8.43 -14.28 7.30
N ARG A 82 -9.58 -14.95 7.21
CA ARG A 82 -9.85 -15.99 6.19
C ARG A 82 -10.01 -15.47 4.75
N THR A 83 -10.03 -14.15 4.53
CA THR A 83 -10.36 -13.55 3.22
C THR A 83 -9.29 -12.64 2.61
N VAL A 84 -8.20 -12.33 3.34
CA VAL A 84 -7.18 -11.36 2.90
C VAL A 84 -6.55 -11.77 1.57
N ARG A 85 -6.17 -13.06 1.40
CA ARG A 85 -5.63 -13.59 0.12
C ARG A 85 -6.60 -13.43 -1.05
N GLY A 86 -7.88 -13.73 -0.84
CA GLY A 86 -8.91 -13.62 -1.88
C GLY A 86 -9.15 -12.16 -2.31
N ARG A 87 -9.10 -11.23 -1.36
CA ARG A 87 -9.23 -9.79 -1.62
C ARG A 87 -7.95 -9.16 -2.19
N MET A 88 -6.75 -9.62 -1.83
CA MET A 88 -5.50 -9.23 -2.50
C MET A 88 -5.56 -9.56 -3.99
N LEU A 89 -6.00 -10.77 -4.34
CA LEU A 89 -6.24 -11.16 -5.74
C LEU A 89 -7.29 -10.28 -6.42
N TYR A 90 -8.36 -9.92 -5.70
CA TYR A 90 -9.37 -8.99 -6.20
C TYR A 90 -8.80 -7.58 -6.41
N GLY A 91 -7.96 -7.08 -5.50
CA GLY A 91 -7.27 -5.79 -5.62
C GLY A 91 -6.35 -5.75 -6.84
N ILE A 92 -5.57 -6.81 -7.07
CA ILE A 92 -4.74 -6.96 -8.27
C ILE A 92 -5.59 -6.98 -9.55
N ARG A 93 -6.69 -7.74 -9.56
CA ARG A 93 -7.62 -7.80 -10.71
C ARG A 93 -8.23 -6.43 -11.00
N ASN A 94 -8.74 -5.75 -9.99
CA ASN A 94 -9.30 -4.41 -10.13
C ASN A 94 -8.25 -3.40 -10.60
N PHE A 95 -7.04 -3.44 -10.06
CA PHE A 95 -5.95 -2.58 -10.52
C PHE A 95 -5.68 -2.79 -12.00
N LYS A 96 -5.56 -4.05 -12.46
CA LYS A 96 -5.35 -4.37 -13.88
C LYS A 96 -6.48 -3.82 -14.76
N THR A 97 -7.73 -3.91 -14.32
CA THR A 97 -8.88 -3.40 -15.08
C THR A 97 -8.88 -1.87 -15.18
N LEU A 98 -8.45 -1.18 -14.13
CA LEU A 98 -8.54 0.29 -14.04
C LEU A 98 -7.28 1.01 -14.53
N ASN A 99 -6.16 0.33 -14.70
CA ASN A 99 -4.87 0.94 -15.02
C ASN A 99 -4.24 0.21 -16.23
N PRO A 100 -4.44 0.70 -17.46
CA PRO A 100 -3.76 0.15 -18.64
C PRO A 100 -2.24 0.38 -18.54
N PRO A 101 -1.41 -0.43 -19.21
CA PRO A 101 0.04 -0.23 -19.22
C PRO A 101 0.43 1.16 -19.76
N PRO A 102 1.51 1.78 -19.24
CA PRO A 102 2.36 1.31 -18.14
C PRO A 102 1.75 1.61 -16.76
N ALA A 103 1.78 0.62 -15.86
CA ALA A 103 1.33 0.74 -14.47
C ALA A 103 2.06 -0.27 -13.58
N THR A 104 2.32 0.10 -12.32
CA THR A 104 3.03 -0.76 -11.36
C THR A 104 2.14 -1.07 -10.16
N ILE A 105 2.13 -2.34 -9.73
CA ILE A 105 1.55 -2.77 -8.45
C ILE A 105 2.64 -3.44 -7.61
N MET A 106 2.70 -3.08 -6.33
CA MET A 106 3.65 -3.62 -5.35
C MET A 106 2.92 -4.13 -4.11
#